data_AF-A0A950WVU0-F1
#
_entry.id   AF-A0A950WVU0-F1
#
_cell.length_a   1.000
_cell.length_b   1.000
_cell.length_c   1.000
_cell.angle_alpha   90.00
_cell.angle_beta   90.00
_cell.angle_gamma   90.00
#
_symmetry.space_group_name_H-M   'P 1'
#
loop_
_entity.id
_entity.type
_entity.pdbx_description
1 polymer ?
#
loop_
_entity_poly.entity_id
_entity_poly.type
_entity_poly.pdbx_seq_one_letter_code
_entity_poly.pdbx_strand_id
1 'polypeptide(L)'
;MVIAHPVLAGIALLCAAAAIVWGRSTSRLQRASRRIEARLQEGGVGAQSALLARSAFRKELHTTLLYACFAVGLAVASLSNEAWFDTAVLVVLIPIGISLRYGPRFLAEARLVEERSFLERRAEEVLEQQEAAPLRWAARLAPEDLPVIEGFEVGRVYEPGAGAMAGDFYDLYPTGPSRLTAVMGDVAGHGIEPSITAFQVKYLLRVFLRQYRDPAQAIEELNVVLSAQGRPEDLVSLCSVVFDTAAGTLR
;
A
#
# COMPACT_ATOMS: atom_id res chain seq x y z
N MET A 1 26.61 -30.04 54.52
CA MET A 1 27.25 -29.01 53.69
C MET A 1 27.03 -27.67 54.37
N VAL A 2 28.07 -27.07 54.92
CA VAL A 2 28.02 -25.71 55.47
C VAL A 2 28.26 -24.75 54.30
N ILE A 3 27.30 -23.88 54.01
CA ILE A 3 27.41 -22.90 52.92
C ILE A 3 28.43 -21.85 53.36
N ALA A 4 29.57 -21.75 52.66
CA ALA A 4 30.64 -20.83 53.03
C ALA A 4 30.21 -19.36 52.87
N HIS A 5 29.33 -19.07 51.90
CA HIS A 5 28.82 -17.73 51.62
C HIS A 5 27.32 -17.74 51.27
N PRO A 6 26.42 -17.50 52.24
CA PRO A 6 24.96 -17.58 52.02
C PRO A 6 24.43 -16.50 51.07
N VAL A 7 25.11 -15.34 50.97
CA VAL A 7 24.74 -14.25 50.05
C VAL A 7 24.91 -14.68 48.59
N LEU A 8 25.98 -15.41 48.26
CA LEU A 8 26.22 -15.90 46.90
C LEU A 8 25.20 -16.96 46.48
N ALA A 9 24.79 -17.84 47.41
CA ALA A 9 23.71 -18.80 47.18
C ALA A 9 22.38 -18.10 46.85
N GLY A 10 22.06 -17.00 47.54
CA GLY A 10 20.86 -16.19 47.27
C GLY A 10 20.87 -15.57 45.87
N ILE A 11 22.01 -15.01 45.45
CA ILE A 11 22.15 -14.42 44.11
C ILE A 11 22.10 -15.51 43.02
N ALA A 12 22.69 -16.69 43.25
CA ALA A 12 22.61 -17.83 42.34
C ALA A 12 21.17 -18.27 42.08
N LEU A 13 20.35 -18.35 43.13
CA LEU A 13 18.92 -18.68 43.05
C LEU A 13 18.13 -17.62 42.27
N LEU A 14 18.42 -16.34 42.48
CA LEU A 14 17.81 -15.23 41.73
C LEU A 14 18.16 -15.30 40.24
N CYS A 15 19.41 -15.59 39.90
CA CYS A 15 19.84 -15.76 38.51
C CYS A 15 19.23 -17.03 37.87
N ALA A 16 19.09 -18.12 38.61
CA ALA A 16 18.42 -19.34 38.13
C ALA A 16 16.93 -19.06 37.84
N ALA A 17 16.25 -18.33 38.73
CA ALA A 17 14.87 -17.92 38.52
C ALA A 17 14.71 -17.01 37.30
N ALA A 18 15.61 -16.05 37.10
CA ALA A 18 15.65 -15.21 35.91
C ALA A 18 15.87 -16.04 34.64
N ALA A 19 16.82 -16.99 34.64
CA ALA A 19 17.05 -17.89 33.50
C ALA A 19 15.81 -18.73 33.13
N ILE A 20 15.04 -19.19 34.12
CA ILE A 20 13.80 -19.95 33.89
C ILE A 20 12.72 -19.04 33.25
N VAL A 21 12.58 -17.80 33.71
CA VAL A 21 11.60 -16.84 33.17
C VAL A 21 11.93 -16.49 31.72
N TRP A 22 13.18 -16.13 31.44
CA TRP A 22 13.64 -15.81 30.08
C TRP A 22 13.69 -17.04 29.16
N GLY A 23 13.97 -18.22 29.70
CA GLY A 23 13.89 -19.51 28.99
C GLY A 23 12.46 -19.87 28.56
N ARG A 24 11.46 -19.50 29.36
CA ARG A 24 10.05 -19.63 28.95
C ARG A 24 9.70 -18.66 27.83
N SER A 25 10.23 -17.44 27.87
CA SER A 25 9.99 -16.41 26.85
C SER A 25 10.61 -16.76 25.48
N THR A 26 11.87 -17.22 25.48
CA THR A 26 12.53 -17.75 24.27
C THR A 26 11.76 -18.91 23.65
N SER A 27 11.28 -19.87 24.46
CA SER A 27 10.49 -20.98 23.96
C SER A 27 9.18 -20.54 23.29
N ARG A 28 8.58 -19.43 23.74
CA ARG A 28 7.38 -18.83 23.13
C ARG A 28 7.72 -18.12 21.82
N LEU A 29 8.82 -17.37 21.78
CA LEU A 29 9.31 -16.72 20.56
C LEU A 29 9.71 -17.73 19.48
N GLN A 30 10.29 -18.88 19.86
CA GLN A 30 10.61 -19.95 18.90
C GLN A 30 9.35 -20.53 18.24
N ARG A 31 8.30 -20.75 19.03
CA ARG A 31 7.01 -21.23 18.51
C ARG A 31 6.30 -20.16 17.68
N ALA A 32 6.46 -18.89 18.01
CA ALA A 32 5.95 -17.78 17.19
C ALA A 32 6.69 -17.71 15.84
N SER A 33 8.03 -17.78 15.85
CA SER A 33 8.86 -17.80 14.64
C SER A 33 8.51 -18.96 13.70
N ARG A 34 8.36 -20.18 14.24
CA ARG A 34 7.98 -21.36 13.43
C ARG A 34 6.60 -21.22 12.78
N ARG A 35 5.64 -20.57 13.45
CA ARG A 35 4.30 -20.32 12.89
C ARG A 35 4.32 -19.28 11.77
N ILE A 36 5.18 -18.27 11.89
CA ILE A 36 5.37 -17.25 10.85
C ILE A 36 6.08 -17.86 9.62
N GLU A 37 7.08 -18.71 9.84
CA GLU A 37 7.75 -19.45 8.76
C GLU A 37 6.83 -20.42 8.01
N ALA A 38 5.92 -21.11 8.71
CA ALA A 38 4.93 -21.97 8.07
C ALA A 38 3.97 -21.18 7.16
N ARG A 39 3.51 -19.99 7.60
CA ARG A 39 2.66 -19.10 6.79
C ARG A 39 3.38 -18.51 5.57
N LEU A 40 4.70 -18.38 5.64
CA LEU A 40 5.52 -17.93 4.52
C LEU A 40 5.62 -18.95 3.38
N GLN A 41 5.58 -20.25 3.70
CA GLN A 41 5.61 -21.32 2.70
C GLN A 41 4.28 -21.49 1.95
N GLU A 42 3.16 -21.02 2.51
CA GLU A 42 1.82 -21.16 1.94
C GLU A 42 1.36 -19.98 1.05
N GLY A 43 2.18 -18.94 0.86
CA GLY A 43 1.97 -18.00 -0.27
C GLY A 43 1.81 -16.50 0.02
N GLY A 44 2.55 -15.87 0.94
CA GLY A 44 2.62 -14.39 0.91
C GLY A 44 3.27 -13.66 2.11
N VAL A 45 3.98 -12.57 1.78
CA VAL A 45 4.20 -11.30 2.54
C VAL A 45 4.75 -11.35 3.98
N GLY A 46 5.06 -12.51 4.56
CA GLY A 46 5.52 -12.62 5.96
C GLY A 46 7.04 -12.48 6.24
N ALA A 47 7.87 -12.21 5.22
CA ALA A 47 9.33 -12.38 5.33
C ALA A 47 9.95 -11.43 6.37
N GLN A 48 9.42 -10.20 6.45
CA GLN A 48 9.82 -9.19 7.43
C GLN A 48 9.41 -9.59 8.86
N SER A 49 8.22 -10.16 9.04
CA SER A 49 7.74 -10.64 10.33
C SER A 49 8.59 -11.81 10.86
N ALA A 50 9.06 -12.68 9.96
CA ALA A 50 9.96 -13.79 10.31
C ALA A 50 11.36 -13.28 10.70
N LEU A 51 11.89 -12.27 10.01
CA LEU A 51 13.18 -11.66 10.34
C LEU A 51 13.15 -10.97 11.71
N LEU A 52 12.09 -10.21 11.99
CA LEU A 52 11.87 -9.58 13.31
C LEU A 52 11.68 -10.61 14.44
N ALA A 53 10.96 -11.71 14.17
CA ALA A 53 10.80 -12.79 15.14
C ALA A 53 12.13 -13.53 15.43
N ARG A 54 12.95 -13.76 14.41
CA ARG A 54 14.28 -14.39 14.54
C ARG A 54 15.27 -13.50 15.30
N SER A 55 15.23 -12.19 15.10
CA SER A 55 16.10 -11.25 15.82
C SER A 55 15.69 -11.13 17.30
N ALA A 56 14.39 -11.07 17.59
CA ALA A 56 13.86 -11.09 18.96
C ALA A 56 14.17 -12.40 19.70
N PHE A 57 14.00 -13.55 19.04
CA PHE A 57 14.35 -14.85 19.62
C PHE A 57 15.83 -14.94 20.00
N ARG A 58 16.73 -14.46 19.13
CA ARG A 58 18.18 -14.48 19.38
C ARG A 58 18.57 -13.59 20.56
N LYS A 59 17.93 -12.43 20.69
CA LYS A 59 18.11 -11.50 21.82
C LYS A 59 17.77 -12.18 23.15
N GLU A 60 16.61 -12.82 23.24
CA GLU A 60 16.20 -13.48 24.48
C GLU A 60 16.99 -14.76 24.78
N LEU A 61 17.50 -15.45 23.76
CA LEU A 61 18.34 -16.64 23.93
C LEU A 61 19.70 -16.28 24.54
N HIS A 62 20.30 -15.16 24.11
CA HIS A 62 21.52 -14.65 24.69
C HIS A 62 21.36 -14.25 26.17
N THR A 63 20.29 -13.54 26.53
CA THR A 63 20.04 -13.17 27.93
C THR A 63 19.78 -14.39 28.81
N THR A 64 19.03 -15.38 28.30
CA THR A 64 18.78 -16.64 29.01
C THR A 64 20.06 -17.41 29.31
N LEU A 65 20.94 -17.59 28.31
CA LEU A 65 22.22 -18.27 28.50
C LEU A 65 23.13 -17.55 29.48
N LEU A 66 23.14 -16.21 29.45
CA LEU A 66 23.93 -15.40 30.38
C LEU A 66 23.50 -15.63 31.83
N TYR A 67 22.19 -15.54 32.12
CA TYR A 67 21.67 -15.79 33.46
C TYR A 67 21.86 -17.24 33.93
N ALA A 68 21.75 -18.22 33.02
CA ALA A 68 21.99 -19.63 33.34
C ALA A 68 23.46 -19.90 33.73
N CYS A 69 24.41 -19.37 32.96
CA CYS A 69 25.84 -19.47 33.27
C CYS A 69 26.18 -18.78 34.60
N PHE A 70 25.59 -17.60 34.86
CA PHE A 70 25.79 -16.86 36.11
C PHE A 70 25.27 -17.64 37.33
N ALA A 71 24.10 -18.26 37.20
CA ALA A 71 23.50 -19.08 38.25
C ALA A 71 24.36 -20.30 38.61
N VAL A 72 24.88 -21.01 37.60
CA VAL A 72 25.75 -22.18 37.81
C VAL A 72 27.09 -21.75 38.43
N GLY A 73 27.70 -20.69 37.90
CA GLY A 73 28.96 -20.17 38.42
C GLY A 73 28.85 -19.77 39.89
N LEU A 74 27.81 -19.02 40.27
CA LEU A 74 27.57 -18.60 41.66
C LEU A 74 27.16 -19.75 42.60
N ALA A 75 26.51 -20.80 42.08
CA ALA A 75 26.13 -21.96 42.88
C ALA A 75 27.35 -22.82 43.24
N VAL A 76 28.22 -23.10 42.26
CA VAL A 76 29.50 -23.78 42.48
C VAL A 76 30.37 -22.95 43.43
N ALA A 77 30.36 -21.64 43.21
CA ALA A 77 31.09 -20.67 44.00
C ALA A 77 30.72 -20.66 45.49
N SER A 78 29.44 -20.80 45.80
CA SER A 78 28.97 -20.77 47.19
C SER A 78 29.48 -21.94 48.04
N LEU A 79 30.02 -22.99 47.39
CA LEU A 79 30.41 -24.25 48.01
C LEU A 79 31.92 -24.41 48.26
N SER A 80 32.77 -23.51 47.76
CA SER A 80 34.24 -23.64 47.81
C SER A 80 34.91 -22.49 48.58
N ASN A 81 35.96 -22.77 49.35
CA ASN A 81 36.56 -21.85 50.33
C ASN A 81 37.92 -21.23 49.90
N GLU A 82 38.32 -21.35 48.62
CA GLU A 82 39.59 -20.82 48.07
C GLU A 82 39.43 -19.57 47.19
N ALA A 83 40.54 -18.97 46.73
CA ALA A 83 40.63 -17.74 45.92
C ALA A 83 40.23 -17.90 44.44
N TRP A 84 39.19 -18.68 44.14
CA TRP A 84 38.69 -18.91 42.78
C TRP A 84 37.74 -17.79 42.29
N PHE A 85 37.62 -16.68 43.04
CA PHE A 85 36.91 -15.45 42.64
C PHE A 85 37.30 -14.96 41.23
N ASP A 86 38.57 -15.12 40.84
CA ASP A 86 39.06 -14.77 39.50
C ASP A 86 38.41 -15.60 38.37
N THR A 87 38.13 -16.88 38.62
CA THR A 87 37.49 -17.75 37.62
C THR A 87 36.02 -17.41 37.41
N ALA A 88 35.32 -17.01 38.47
CA ALA A 88 33.94 -16.53 38.38
C ALA A 88 33.85 -15.23 37.57
N VAL A 89 34.79 -14.30 37.76
CA VAL A 89 34.88 -13.06 36.96
C VAL A 89 35.19 -13.36 35.49
N LEU A 90 36.07 -14.33 35.21
CA LEU A 90 36.44 -14.70 33.84
C LEU A 90 35.27 -15.33 33.06
N VAL A 91 34.42 -16.12 33.73
CA VAL A 91 33.18 -16.67 33.16
C VAL A 91 32.17 -15.56 32.83
N VAL A 92 32.17 -14.45 33.59
CA VAL A 92 31.29 -13.28 33.37
C VAL A 92 31.78 -12.40 32.22
N LEU A 93 33.09 -12.36 31.96
CA LEU A 93 33.66 -11.58 30.86
C LEU A 93 33.34 -12.17 29.47
N ILE A 94 33.14 -13.48 29.36
CA ILE A 94 32.83 -14.13 28.07
C ILE A 94 31.48 -13.64 27.47
N PRO A 95 30.34 -13.63 28.21
CA PRO A 95 29.08 -13.08 27.73
C PRO A 95 29.14 -11.56 27.44
N ILE A 96 29.91 -10.80 28.22
CA ILE A 96 30.11 -9.36 28.00
C ILE A 96 30.85 -9.12 26.68
N GLY A 97 31.92 -9.88 26.42
CA GLY A 97 32.67 -9.82 25.16
C GLY A 97 31.82 -10.19 23.95
N ILE A 98 30.98 -11.22 24.06
CA ILE A 98 30.04 -11.61 22.99
C ILE A 98 28.99 -10.51 22.77
N SER A 99 28.44 -9.92 23.83
CA SER A 99 27.44 -8.84 23.74
C SER A 99 28.01 -7.58 23.09
N LEU A 100 29.25 -7.19 23.43
CA LEU A 100 29.94 -6.04 22.85
C LEU A 100 30.31 -6.27 21.37
N ARG A 101 30.64 -7.50 20.98
CA ARG A 101 31.00 -7.84 19.59
C ARG A 101 29.79 -7.82 18.65
N TYR A 102 28.61 -8.26 19.12
CA TYR A 102 27.41 -8.39 18.29
C TYR A 102 26.45 -7.19 18.39
N GLY A 103 26.50 -6.39 19.45
CA GLY A 103 25.69 -5.17 19.64
C GLY A 103 25.70 -4.19 18.45
N PRO A 104 26.85 -3.81 17.86
CA PRO A 104 26.86 -2.83 16.77
C PRO A 104 26.27 -3.35 15.45
N ARG A 105 26.29 -4.68 15.19
CA ARG A 105 25.67 -5.26 13.98
C ARG A 105 24.14 -5.24 14.06
N PHE A 106 23.58 -5.33 15.26
CA PHE A 106 22.14 -5.30 15.50
C PHE A 106 21.53 -3.92 15.24
N LEU A 107 22.22 -2.85 15.62
CA LEU A 107 21.76 -1.47 15.36
C LEU A 107 21.75 -1.13 13.86
N ALA A 108 22.65 -1.74 13.08
CA ALA A 108 22.67 -1.57 11.63
C ALA A 108 21.48 -2.30 10.97
N GLU A 109 21.15 -3.51 11.41
CA GLU A 109 20.00 -4.27 10.87
C GLU A 109 18.66 -3.58 11.17
N ALA A 110 18.48 -3.01 12.37
CA ALA A 110 17.26 -2.28 12.72
C ALA A 110 17.04 -1.03 11.83
N ARG A 111 18.11 -0.28 11.52
CA ARG A 111 18.03 0.89 10.64
C ARG A 111 17.66 0.53 9.20
N LEU A 112 18.19 -0.57 8.67
CA LEU A 112 17.90 -1.03 7.31
C LEU A 112 16.42 -1.43 7.15
N VAL A 113 15.81 -2.00 8.18
CA VAL A 113 14.37 -2.34 8.18
C VAL A 113 13.50 -1.08 8.22
N GLU A 114 13.87 -0.11 9.06
CA GLU A 114 13.17 1.17 9.16
C GLU A 114 13.24 1.96 7.84
N GLU A 115 14.44 2.07 7.24
CA GLU A 115 14.67 2.76 5.98
C GLU A 115 13.91 2.11 4.82
N ARG A 116 13.88 0.77 4.74
CA ARG A 116 13.06 0.07 3.73
C ARG A 116 11.56 0.32 3.91
N SER A 117 11.05 0.29 5.14
CA SER A 117 9.63 0.54 5.39
C SER A 117 9.21 1.96 5.00
N PHE A 118 10.11 2.93 5.18
CA PHE A 118 9.89 4.30 4.76
C PHE A 118 9.86 4.43 3.23
N LEU A 119 10.78 3.76 2.53
CA LEU A 119 10.80 3.74 1.06
C LEU A 119 9.57 3.04 0.47
N GLU A 120 9.15 1.90 1.04
CA GLU A 120 7.95 1.18 0.61
C GLU A 120 6.70 2.04 0.75
N ARG A 121 6.48 2.67 1.92
CA ARG A 121 5.35 3.59 2.13
C ARG A 121 5.36 4.77 1.18
N ARG A 122 6.54 5.36 0.96
CA ARG A 122 6.67 6.50 0.06
C ARG A 122 6.42 6.12 -1.40
N ALA A 123 6.81 4.90 -1.81
CA ALA A 123 6.50 4.38 -3.14
C ALA A 123 4.99 4.15 -3.29
N GLU A 124 4.34 3.60 -2.27
CA GLU A 124 2.89 3.37 -2.26
C GLU A 124 2.11 4.68 -2.32
N GLU A 125 2.49 5.69 -1.52
CA GLU A 125 1.90 7.04 -1.58
C GLU A 125 2.05 7.70 -2.97
N VAL A 126 3.20 7.52 -3.63
CA VAL A 126 3.43 8.05 -4.99
C VAL A 126 2.57 7.33 -6.01
N LEU A 127 2.41 6.00 -5.89
CA LEU A 127 1.54 5.23 -6.78
C LEU A 127 0.07 5.62 -6.59
N GLU A 128 -0.41 5.76 -5.36
CA GLU A 128 -1.77 6.23 -5.07
C GLU A 128 -2.03 7.62 -5.68
N GLN A 129 -1.06 8.53 -5.57
CA GLN A 129 -1.16 9.87 -6.19
C GLN A 129 -1.21 9.80 -7.72
N GLN A 130 -0.44 8.88 -8.33
CA GLN A 130 -0.43 8.69 -9.78
C GLN A 130 -1.72 8.04 -10.30
N GLU A 131 -2.36 7.16 -9.53
CA GLU A 131 -3.61 6.49 -9.91
C GLU A 131 -4.85 7.39 -9.75
N ALA A 132 -4.82 8.34 -8.82
CA ALA A 132 -5.96 9.21 -8.54
C ALA A 132 -6.30 10.18 -9.70
N ALA A 133 -5.29 10.68 -10.43
CA ALA A 133 -5.53 11.63 -11.52
C ALA A 133 -6.23 10.99 -12.73
N PRO A 134 -5.80 9.82 -13.24
CA PRO A 134 -6.51 9.12 -14.30
C PRO A 134 -7.95 8.75 -13.95
N LEU A 135 -8.21 8.24 -12.75
CA LEU A 135 -9.56 7.87 -12.31
C LEU A 135 -10.50 9.09 -12.29
N ARG A 136 -10.03 10.24 -11.79
CA ARG A 136 -10.81 11.49 -11.80
C ARG A 136 -11.09 12.00 -13.22
N TRP A 137 -10.15 11.78 -14.13
CA TRP A 137 -10.30 12.13 -15.54
C TRP A 137 -11.39 11.26 -16.19
N ALA A 138 -11.31 9.94 -15.98
CA ALA A 138 -12.27 8.96 -16.48
C ALA A 138 -13.71 9.24 -16.01
N ALA A 139 -13.89 9.53 -14.72
CA ALA A 139 -15.19 9.85 -14.13
C ALA A 139 -15.86 11.09 -14.75
N ARG A 140 -15.09 11.96 -15.41
CA ARG A 140 -15.62 13.12 -16.12
C ARG A 140 -15.95 12.81 -17.58
N LEU A 141 -15.27 11.86 -18.23
CA LEU A 141 -15.64 11.38 -19.57
C LEU A 141 -16.97 10.63 -19.54
N ALA A 142 -17.15 9.81 -18.50
CA ALA A 142 -18.31 8.97 -18.27
C ALA A 142 -18.92 9.27 -16.87
N PRO A 143 -19.76 10.32 -16.74
CA PRO A 143 -20.29 10.76 -15.45
C PRO A 143 -21.12 9.70 -14.76
N GLU A 144 -20.81 9.41 -13.50
CA GLU A 144 -21.59 8.45 -12.72
C GLU A 144 -23.00 8.95 -12.40
N ASP A 145 -23.13 10.26 -12.17
CA ASP A 145 -24.40 10.91 -11.89
C ASP A 145 -24.85 11.69 -13.13
N LEU A 146 -25.98 11.28 -13.69
CA LEU A 146 -26.64 12.00 -14.78
C LEU A 146 -27.75 12.89 -14.20
N PRO A 147 -28.04 14.05 -14.84
CA PRO A 147 -29.08 14.93 -14.34
C PRO A 147 -30.45 14.26 -14.37
N VAL A 148 -31.25 14.50 -13.33
CA VAL A 148 -32.66 14.11 -13.31
C VAL A 148 -33.45 15.07 -14.19
N ILE A 149 -34.15 14.54 -15.19
CA ILE A 149 -34.90 15.33 -16.15
C ILE A 149 -36.36 14.89 -16.11
N GLU A 150 -37.25 15.85 -15.89
CA GLU A 150 -38.69 15.60 -15.83
C GLU A 150 -39.17 14.97 -17.14
N GLY A 151 -39.90 13.85 -17.03
CA GLY A 151 -40.42 13.11 -18.17
C GLY A 151 -39.45 12.12 -18.83
N PHE A 152 -38.21 11.99 -18.33
CA PHE A 152 -37.23 11.04 -18.84
C PHE A 152 -36.76 10.07 -17.75
N GLU A 153 -36.69 8.78 -18.10
CA GLU A 153 -35.96 7.78 -17.34
C GLU A 153 -34.59 7.58 -17.99
N VAL A 154 -33.52 7.85 -17.24
CA VAL A 154 -32.15 7.83 -17.75
C VAL A 154 -31.37 6.72 -17.06
N GLY A 155 -30.90 5.76 -17.85
CA GLY A 155 -29.97 4.71 -17.42
C GLY A 155 -28.60 4.89 -18.06
N ARG A 156 -27.56 4.36 -17.41
CA ARG A 156 -26.22 4.27 -17.97
C ARG A 156 -25.58 2.93 -17.66
N VAL A 157 -24.75 2.44 -18.57
CA VAL A 157 -23.84 1.33 -18.36
C VAL A 157 -22.52 1.74 -18.99
N TYR A 158 -21.44 1.71 -18.21
CA TYR A 158 -20.10 2.06 -18.66
C TYR A 158 -19.11 1.10 -18.04
N GLU A 159 -18.51 0.26 -18.89
CA GLU A 159 -17.55 -0.75 -18.49
C GLU A 159 -16.24 -0.47 -19.26
N PRO A 160 -15.31 0.30 -18.67
CA PRO A 160 -14.05 0.57 -19.33
C PRO A 160 -13.26 -0.74 -19.49
N GLY A 161 -12.47 -0.82 -20.58
CA GLY A 161 -11.51 -1.90 -20.78
C GLY A 161 -10.36 -1.89 -19.77
N ALA A 162 -9.27 -2.60 -20.06
CA ALA A 162 -8.10 -2.62 -19.17
C ALA A 162 -7.44 -1.22 -19.08
N GLY A 163 -7.46 -0.62 -17.89
CA GLY A 163 -6.87 0.70 -17.60
C GLY A 163 -7.91 1.77 -17.27
N ALA A 164 -7.51 2.80 -16.54
CA ALA A 164 -8.43 3.85 -16.09
C ALA A 164 -8.88 4.82 -17.21
N MET A 165 -8.21 4.84 -18.36
CA MET A 165 -8.38 5.87 -19.40
C MET A 165 -8.86 5.24 -20.71
N ALA A 166 -10.17 5.27 -20.96
CA ALA A 166 -10.77 4.84 -22.22
C ALA A 166 -11.09 6.05 -23.11
N GLY A 167 -11.04 5.85 -24.44
CA GLY A 167 -11.47 6.83 -25.43
C GLY A 167 -12.99 7.06 -25.45
N ASP A 168 -13.75 6.13 -24.85
CA ASP A 168 -15.20 6.18 -24.72
C ASP A 168 -15.67 7.30 -23.78
N PHE A 169 -16.71 8.02 -24.18
CA PHE A 169 -17.34 9.06 -23.36
C PHE A 169 -18.83 9.17 -23.62
N TYR A 170 -19.56 9.69 -22.64
CA TYR A 170 -20.95 10.11 -22.82
C TYR A 170 -21.28 11.33 -21.97
N ASP A 171 -22.34 12.03 -22.35
CA ASP A 171 -22.84 13.19 -21.64
C ASP A 171 -24.34 13.38 -21.89
N LEU A 172 -25.05 13.89 -20.89
CA LEU A 172 -26.46 14.24 -20.97
C LEU A 172 -26.67 15.60 -20.33
N TYR A 173 -27.15 16.57 -21.10
CA TYR A 173 -27.29 17.94 -20.60
C TYR A 173 -28.33 18.77 -21.36
N PRO A 174 -28.94 19.76 -20.69
CA PRO A 174 -29.81 20.72 -21.34
C PRO A 174 -29.01 21.70 -22.23
N THR A 175 -29.42 21.81 -23.48
CA THR A 175 -28.86 22.75 -24.50
C THR A 175 -29.79 23.94 -24.78
N GLY A 176 -30.91 24.02 -24.08
CA GLY A 176 -31.83 25.15 -24.09
C GLY A 176 -33.02 24.93 -23.16
N PRO A 177 -33.99 25.86 -23.11
CA PRO A 177 -35.14 25.77 -22.21
C PRO A 177 -36.00 24.52 -22.43
N SER A 178 -36.12 24.07 -23.67
CA SER A 178 -36.87 22.88 -24.06
C SER A 178 -36.01 21.86 -24.81
N ARG A 179 -34.68 21.93 -24.67
CA ARG A 179 -33.76 21.06 -25.43
C ARG A 179 -32.87 20.28 -24.51
N LEU A 180 -32.92 18.96 -24.66
CA LEU A 180 -32.04 18.01 -24.00
C LEU A 180 -31.14 17.37 -25.05
N THR A 181 -29.86 17.26 -24.75
CA THR A 181 -28.88 16.64 -25.62
C THR A 181 -28.23 15.46 -24.91
N ALA A 182 -28.24 14.31 -25.57
CA ALA A 182 -27.44 13.14 -25.21
C ALA A 182 -26.31 13.00 -26.23
N VAL A 183 -25.09 12.77 -25.77
CA VAL A 183 -23.93 12.51 -26.62
C VAL A 183 -23.23 11.26 -26.12
N MET A 184 -22.78 10.42 -27.03
CA MET A 184 -21.81 9.38 -26.77
C MET A 184 -20.80 9.29 -27.90
N GLY A 185 -19.58 8.87 -27.60
CA GLY A 185 -18.57 8.66 -28.62
C GLY A 185 -17.40 7.85 -28.13
N ASP A 186 -16.59 7.42 -29.08
CA ASP A 186 -15.36 6.66 -28.91
C ASP A 186 -14.25 7.32 -29.75
N VAL A 187 -13.08 7.45 -29.16
CA VAL A 187 -11.88 7.97 -29.79
C VAL A 187 -10.91 6.82 -30.04
N ALA A 188 -10.49 6.67 -31.29
CA ALA A 188 -9.57 5.62 -31.68
C ALA A 188 -8.25 5.70 -30.88
N GLY A 189 -7.85 4.57 -30.30
CA GLY A 189 -6.61 4.42 -29.54
C GLY A 189 -6.82 3.99 -28.10
N HIS A 190 -5.74 3.95 -27.31
CA HIS A 190 -5.82 3.66 -25.88
C HIS A 190 -4.87 4.55 -25.07
N GLY A 191 -5.25 4.85 -23.81
CA GLY A 191 -4.42 5.61 -22.87
C GLY A 191 -4.82 7.08 -22.75
N ILE A 192 -3.85 7.93 -22.38
CA ILE A 192 -4.09 9.32 -22.00
C ILE A 192 -4.45 10.21 -23.20
N GLU A 193 -3.78 10.02 -24.34
CA GLU A 193 -3.98 10.89 -25.51
C GLU A 193 -5.43 10.84 -26.05
N PRO A 194 -6.03 9.66 -26.31
CA PRO A 194 -7.44 9.58 -26.75
C PRO A 194 -8.41 10.16 -25.72
N SER A 195 -8.10 10.03 -24.42
CA SER A 195 -8.91 10.60 -23.35
C SER A 195 -8.92 12.13 -23.37
N ILE A 196 -7.79 12.76 -23.74
CA ILE A 196 -7.72 14.23 -23.90
C ILE A 196 -8.59 14.66 -25.09
N THR A 197 -8.50 13.96 -26.22
CA THR A 197 -9.33 14.22 -27.40
C THR A 197 -10.82 14.04 -27.08
N ALA A 198 -11.19 12.96 -26.37
CA ALA A 198 -12.55 12.72 -25.92
C ALA A 198 -13.10 13.87 -25.06
N PHE A 199 -12.26 14.44 -24.18
CA PHE A 199 -12.58 15.63 -23.40
C PHE A 199 -12.84 16.85 -24.30
N GLN A 200 -11.94 17.12 -25.24
CA GLN A 200 -12.09 18.24 -26.16
C GLN A 200 -13.39 18.11 -26.96
N VAL A 201 -13.64 16.94 -27.55
CA VAL A 201 -14.87 16.61 -28.28
C VAL A 201 -16.11 16.87 -27.41
N LYS A 202 -16.16 16.28 -26.21
CA LYS A 202 -17.29 16.39 -25.29
C LYS A 202 -17.63 17.84 -24.94
N TYR A 203 -16.64 18.65 -24.56
CA TYR A 203 -16.88 20.03 -24.13
C TYR A 203 -17.07 21.00 -25.30
N LEU A 204 -16.37 20.84 -26.41
CA LEU A 204 -16.59 21.67 -27.61
C LEU A 204 -17.96 21.39 -28.22
N LEU A 205 -18.35 20.13 -28.34
CA LEU A 205 -19.67 19.78 -28.86
C LEU A 205 -20.79 20.34 -27.98
N ARG A 206 -20.61 20.34 -26.65
CA ARG A 206 -21.53 21.01 -25.72
C ARG A 206 -21.68 22.51 -25.99
N VAL A 207 -20.61 23.20 -26.39
CA VAL A 207 -20.67 24.60 -26.79
C VAL A 207 -21.37 24.75 -28.14
N PHE A 208 -20.99 23.97 -29.14
CA PHE A 208 -21.57 24.05 -30.48
C PHE A 208 -23.05 23.69 -30.52
N LEU A 209 -23.51 22.71 -29.74
CA LEU A 209 -24.94 22.36 -29.66
C LEU A 209 -25.79 23.40 -28.90
N ARG A 210 -25.16 24.31 -28.16
CA ARG A 210 -25.83 25.51 -27.64
C ARG A 210 -25.93 26.62 -28.68
N GLN A 211 -24.87 26.78 -29.48
CA GLN A 211 -24.75 27.82 -30.49
C GLN A 211 -25.60 27.52 -31.74
N TYR A 212 -25.55 26.29 -32.23
CA TYR A 212 -26.26 25.83 -33.43
C TYR A 212 -27.52 25.07 -33.05
N ARG A 213 -28.57 25.22 -33.86
CA ARG A 213 -29.83 24.50 -33.66
C ARG A 213 -29.83 23.12 -34.32
N ASP A 214 -29.07 22.99 -35.40
CA ASP A 214 -28.89 21.73 -36.13
C ASP A 214 -27.68 20.98 -35.56
N PRO A 215 -27.85 19.74 -35.04
CA PRO A 215 -26.72 18.95 -34.57
C PRO A 215 -25.70 18.63 -35.66
N ALA A 216 -26.12 18.50 -36.93
CA ALA A 216 -25.19 18.25 -38.03
C ALA A 216 -24.18 19.40 -38.18
N GLN A 217 -24.68 20.64 -38.15
CA GLN A 217 -23.82 21.83 -38.20
C GLN A 217 -22.86 21.91 -37.01
N ALA A 218 -23.32 21.55 -35.80
CA ALA A 218 -22.46 21.53 -34.62
C ALA A 218 -21.31 20.49 -34.75
N ILE A 219 -21.59 19.34 -35.36
CA ILE A 219 -20.61 18.28 -35.61
C ILE A 219 -19.65 18.69 -36.74
N GLU A 220 -20.13 19.37 -37.78
CA GLU A 220 -19.28 19.90 -38.86
C GLU A 220 -18.26 20.91 -38.32
N GLU A 221 -18.71 21.86 -37.49
CA GLU A 221 -17.81 22.83 -36.85
C GLU A 221 -16.83 22.16 -35.88
N LEU A 222 -17.28 21.13 -35.15
CA LEU A 222 -16.40 20.32 -34.33
C LEU A 222 -15.30 19.65 -35.17
N ASN A 223 -15.67 19.06 -36.31
CA ASN A 223 -14.74 18.41 -37.21
C ASN A 223 -13.73 19.40 -37.80
N VAL A 224 -14.16 20.61 -38.16
CA VAL A 224 -13.25 21.68 -38.65
C VAL A 224 -12.22 22.04 -37.59
N VAL A 225 -12.64 22.26 -36.33
CA VAL A 225 -11.74 22.63 -35.24
C VAL A 225 -10.76 21.51 -34.91
N LEU A 226 -11.25 20.28 -34.78
CA LEU A 226 -10.40 19.13 -34.44
C LEU A 226 -9.43 18.78 -35.58
N SER A 227 -9.87 18.83 -36.84
CA SER A 227 -9.00 18.54 -37.99
C SER A 227 -7.89 19.57 -38.18
N ALA A 228 -8.07 20.81 -37.69
CA ALA A 228 -7.04 21.85 -37.75
C ALA A 228 -5.95 21.69 -36.67
N GLN A 229 -6.25 20.99 -35.57
CA GLN A 229 -5.37 20.85 -34.41
C GLN A 229 -4.81 19.43 -34.23
N GLY A 230 -5.54 18.43 -34.71
CA GLY A 230 -5.25 17.01 -34.52
C GLY A 230 -4.28 16.44 -35.54
N ARG A 231 -3.89 15.19 -35.31
CA ARG A 231 -3.14 14.40 -36.29
C ARG A 231 -4.11 13.70 -37.24
N PRO A 232 -3.71 13.41 -38.50
CA PRO A 232 -4.58 12.71 -39.46
C PRO A 232 -5.15 11.37 -38.96
N GLU A 233 -4.45 10.72 -38.04
CA GLU A 233 -4.81 9.44 -37.43
C GLU A 233 -5.83 9.52 -36.27
N ASP A 234 -6.18 10.71 -35.78
CA ASP A 234 -7.14 10.88 -34.68
C ASP A 234 -8.59 10.81 -35.20
N LEU A 235 -9.20 9.62 -35.10
CA LEU A 235 -10.59 9.40 -35.50
C LEU A 235 -11.51 9.33 -34.28
N VAL A 236 -12.65 10.02 -34.38
CA VAL A 236 -13.69 10.03 -33.35
C VAL A 236 -15.00 9.55 -33.97
N SER A 237 -15.56 8.49 -33.42
CA SER A 237 -16.92 8.04 -33.73
C SER A 237 -17.85 8.62 -32.68
N LEU A 238 -18.87 9.38 -33.07
CA LEU A 238 -19.80 9.98 -32.11
C LEU A 238 -21.24 9.91 -32.59
N CYS A 239 -22.15 9.82 -31.62
CA CYS A 239 -23.58 9.96 -31.79
C CYS A 239 -24.06 11.08 -30.87
N SER A 240 -24.75 12.06 -31.45
CA SER A 240 -25.41 13.13 -30.71
C SER A 240 -26.90 13.08 -31.03
N VAL A 241 -27.72 13.15 -29.99
CA VAL A 241 -29.17 13.15 -30.08
C VAL A 241 -29.70 14.37 -29.36
N VAL A 242 -30.52 15.18 -30.05
CA VAL A 242 -31.14 16.38 -29.51
C VAL A 242 -32.65 16.18 -29.45
N PHE A 243 -33.18 16.14 -28.23
CA PHE A 243 -34.60 16.06 -27.93
C PHE A 243 -35.17 17.46 -27.69
N ASP A 244 -36.18 17.86 -28.46
CA ASP A 244 -37.00 19.04 -28.18
C ASP A 244 -38.22 18.61 -27.35
N THR A 245 -38.21 18.91 -26.06
CA THR A 245 -39.25 18.52 -25.10
C THR A 245 -40.56 19.27 -25.30
N ALA A 246 -40.53 20.45 -25.94
CA ALA A 246 -41.73 21.21 -26.25
C ALA A 246 -42.40 20.71 -27.54
N ALA A 247 -41.61 20.37 -28.55
CA ALA A 247 -42.11 19.88 -29.83
C ALA A 247 -42.32 18.35 -29.87
N GLY A 248 -41.74 17.60 -28.92
CA GLY A 248 -41.74 16.14 -28.92
C GLY A 248 -40.95 15.53 -30.08
N THR A 249 -39.89 16.21 -30.54
CA THR A 249 -39.08 15.76 -31.69
C THR A 249 -37.68 15.35 -31.26
N LEU A 250 -37.09 14.42 -32.02
CA LEU A 250 -35.72 13.94 -31.87
C LEU A 250 -34.96 14.17 -33.17
N ARG A 251 -33.72 14.65 -33.04
CA ARG A 251 -32.78 14.85 -34.13
C ARG A 251 -31.45 14.21 -33.82
#